data_AF-Q4CPK5-F1
#
_entry.id   AF-Q4CPK5-F1
#
_cell.length_a   1.000
_cell.length_b   1.000
_cell.length_c   1.000
_cell.angle_alpha   90.00
_cell.angle_beta   90.00
_cell.angle_gamma   90.00
#
_symmetry.space_group_name_H-M   'P 1'
#
loop_
_entity.id
_entity.type
_entity.pdbx_description
1 polymer ?
#
loop_
_entity_poly.entity_id
_entity_poly.type
_entity_poly.pdbx_seq_one_letter_code
_entity_poly.pdbx_strand_id
1 'polypeptide(L)'
;MQSFRANKRDVENILHDFSTFLRQFQGSNGLRCFLDQGKLSLLSAMGEFKQSSDEIYDRRMKVLSQTRVSLMKLSDHFDAVGNAIETLFAQLDGLLSELHNFKEICENHLEMATETFSEQAEFISINSLKVKLRALSQELTSSIRTNCCGIQSSSIEQLDKAYLDVKCEVSRTQTAFDVWRRDAEVCESKLLKSRSGSSHDQVRELEFKLRRLLERLHESGDKYHEALQGSMNKTSFLLEQVS
;
A
#
# COMPACT_ATOMS: atom_id res chain seq x y z
N MET A 1 17.37 38.59 4.48
CA MET A 1 17.52 38.86 5.93
C MET A 1 16.34 38.39 6.80
N GLN A 2 15.13 38.18 6.27
CA GLN A 2 13.98 37.73 7.08
C GLN A 2 14.03 36.24 7.49
N SER A 3 14.63 35.34 6.69
CA SER A 3 14.68 33.91 7.05
C SER A 3 15.49 33.61 8.32
N PHE A 4 16.55 34.38 8.59
CA PHE A 4 17.37 34.21 9.80
C PHE A 4 16.67 34.67 11.08
N ARG A 5 15.71 35.61 11.00
CA ARG A 5 14.96 36.06 12.19
C ARG A 5 13.86 35.07 12.58
N ALA A 6 13.24 34.39 11.61
CA ALA A 6 12.30 33.30 11.89
C ALA A 6 13.02 32.14 12.58
N ASN A 7 14.15 31.69 12.01
CA ASN A 7 14.97 30.61 12.60
C ASN A 7 15.47 30.93 14.01
N LYS A 8 15.83 32.19 14.32
CA LYS A 8 16.27 32.54 15.67
C LYS A 8 15.19 32.36 16.74
N ARG A 9 13.94 32.75 16.43
CA ARG A 9 12.81 32.54 17.34
C ARG A 9 12.52 31.06 17.53
N ASP A 10 12.65 30.26 16.48
CA ASP A 10 12.48 28.81 16.58
C ASP A 10 13.57 28.18 17.44
N VAL A 11 14.83 28.60 17.30
CA VAL A 11 15.94 28.10 18.14
C VAL A 11 15.80 28.54 19.59
N GLU A 12 15.43 29.79 19.87
CA GLU A 12 15.20 30.28 21.23
C GLU A 12 14.04 29.54 21.91
N ASN A 13 12.95 29.27 21.18
CA ASN A 13 11.84 28.46 21.67
C ASN A 13 12.26 27.01 21.93
N ILE A 14 12.98 26.38 21.00
CA ILE A 14 13.50 25.01 21.19
C ILE A 14 14.42 24.95 22.41
N LEU A 15 15.31 25.93 22.60
CA LEU A 15 16.19 25.99 23.76
C LEU A 15 15.40 26.22 25.06
N HIS A 16 14.34 27.02 25.03
CA HIS A 16 13.49 27.23 26.19
C HIS A 16 12.68 25.96 26.54
N ASP A 17 12.10 25.30 25.55
CA ASP A 17 11.38 24.04 25.71
C ASP A 17 12.32 22.95 26.21
N PHE A 18 13.53 22.88 25.66
CA PHE A 18 14.56 21.95 26.09
C PHE A 18 15.02 22.21 27.52
N SER A 19 15.21 23.47 27.92
CA SER A 19 15.52 23.87 29.30
C SER A 19 14.40 23.48 30.27
N THR A 20 13.15 23.69 29.87
CA THR A 20 11.96 23.35 30.66
C THR A 20 11.81 21.84 30.79
N PHE A 21 12.05 21.10 29.70
CA PHE A 21 12.10 19.64 29.67
C PHE A 21 13.23 19.11 30.55
N LEU A 22 14.42 19.71 30.49
CA LEU A 22 15.56 19.33 31.35
C LEU A 22 15.27 19.53 32.85
N ARG A 23 14.49 20.55 33.22
CA ARG A 23 14.12 20.78 34.62
C ARG A 23 13.32 19.63 35.22
N GLN A 24 12.57 18.86 34.44
CA GLN A 24 11.85 17.69 34.95
C GLN A 24 12.79 16.57 35.42
N PHE A 25 14.06 16.61 35.00
CA PHE A 25 15.10 15.69 35.42
C PHE A 25 16.00 16.28 36.52
N GLN A 26 15.51 17.20 37.35
CA GLN A 26 16.25 17.64 38.54
C GLN A 26 16.11 16.63 39.69
N GLY A 27 17.22 16.33 40.37
CA GLY A 27 17.27 15.42 41.51
C GLY A 27 18.42 14.41 41.43
N SER A 28 18.62 13.62 42.49
CA SER A 28 19.74 12.69 42.64
C SER A 28 19.86 11.64 41.53
N ASN A 29 18.74 11.27 40.90
CA ASN A 29 18.70 10.35 39.76
C ASN A 29 18.42 11.04 38.43
N GLY A 30 18.39 12.37 38.43
CA GLY A 30 17.99 13.20 37.29
C GLY A 30 18.76 12.91 36.02
N LEU A 31 20.09 12.84 36.12
CA LEU A 31 20.97 12.57 34.99
C LEU A 31 20.75 11.18 34.39
N ARG A 32 20.44 10.18 35.23
CA ARG A 32 20.07 8.84 34.77
C ARG A 32 18.71 8.84 34.08
N CYS A 33 17.68 9.46 34.67
CA CYS A 33 16.38 9.59 34.03
C CYS A 33 16.45 10.36 32.70
N PHE A 34 17.31 11.38 32.60
CA PHE A 34 17.55 12.09 31.35
C PHE A 34 18.23 11.21 30.28
N LEU A 35 19.22 10.40 30.66
CA LEU A 35 19.84 9.46 29.73
C LEU A 35 18.89 8.35 29.28
N ASP A 36 18.07 7.84 30.21
CA ASP A 36 17.14 6.74 29.96
C ASP A 36 15.89 7.21 29.18
N GLN A 37 15.40 8.43 29.42
CA GLN A 37 14.12 8.94 28.85
C GLN A 37 14.31 10.12 27.86
N GLY A 38 15.32 10.96 28.08
CA GLY A 38 15.53 12.21 27.35
C GLY A 38 16.34 12.08 26.06
N LYS A 39 16.98 10.94 25.81
CA LYS A 39 17.76 10.70 24.58
C LYS A 39 16.94 10.93 23.30
N LEU A 40 15.67 10.52 23.31
CA LEU A 40 14.74 10.73 22.18
C LEU A 40 14.41 12.22 22.00
N SER A 41 14.18 12.97 23.07
CA SER A 41 13.84 14.40 22.99
C SER A 41 15.04 15.25 22.53
N LEU A 42 16.26 14.89 22.94
CA LEU A 42 17.50 15.50 22.43
C LEU A 42 17.66 15.29 20.92
N LEU A 43 17.49 14.05 20.45
CA LEU A 43 17.58 13.73 19.02
C LEU A 43 16.49 14.43 18.21
N SER A 44 15.29 14.57 18.77
CA SER A 44 14.19 15.35 18.18
C SER A 44 14.55 16.83 18.02
N ALA A 45 15.19 17.43 19.02
CA ALA A 45 15.61 18.84 18.95
C ALA A 45 16.74 19.09 17.94
N MET A 46 17.58 18.08 17.68
CA MET A 46 18.71 18.17 16.75
C MET A 46 18.33 17.92 15.28
N GLY A 47 17.08 17.58 14.98
CA GLY A 47 16.64 17.30 13.60
C GLY A 47 17.23 16.02 12.99
N GLU A 48 17.92 15.21 13.79
CA GLU A 48 18.53 13.94 13.38
C GLU A 48 17.59 12.74 13.59
N PHE A 49 16.27 12.96 13.51
CA PHE A 49 15.33 11.85 13.64
C PHE A 49 15.42 10.97 12.39
N LYS A 50 16.01 9.79 12.56
CA LYS A 50 15.65 8.64 11.71
C LYS A 50 14.14 8.49 11.83
N GLN A 51 13.44 8.39 10.70
CA GLN A 51 11.99 8.17 10.65
C GLN A 51 11.60 7.06 11.63
N SER A 52 10.53 7.28 12.39
CA SER A 52 10.05 6.25 13.31
C SER A 52 9.62 5.01 12.50
N SER A 53 9.67 3.83 13.12
CA SER A 53 9.22 2.61 12.45
C SER A 53 7.77 2.71 11.99
N ASP A 54 6.93 3.48 12.71
CA ASP A 54 5.56 3.78 12.33
C ASP A 54 5.47 4.60 11.03
N GLU A 55 6.25 5.68 10.90
CA GLU A 55 6.27 6.51 9.69
C GLU A 55 6.73 5.72 8.47
N ILE A 56 7.74 4.86 8.64
CA ILE A 56 8.24 3.98 7.58
C ILE A 56 7.16 2.96 7.20
N TYR A 57 6.50 2.35 8.19
CA TYR A 57 5.40 1.43 7.98
C TYR A 57 4.24 2.09 7.23
N ASP A 58 3.77 3.25 7.67
CA ASP A 58 2.65 3.97 7.05
C ASP A 58 2.96 4.35 5.60
N ARG A 59 4.19 4.81 5.33
CA ARG A 59 4.62 5.09 3.96
C ARG A 59 4.62 3.82 3.11
N ARG A 60 5.15 2.71 3.61
CA ARG A 60 5.14 1.42 2.88
C ARG A 60 3.72 0.93 2.62
N MET A 61 2.84 1.01 3.60
CA MET A 61 1.43 0.64 3.47
C MET A 61 0.69 1.51 2.47
N LYS A 62 1.03 2.81 2.40
CA LYS A 62 0.52 3.71 1.36
C LYS A 62 0.97 3.29 -0.03
N VAL A 63 2.25 2.95 -0.21
CA VAL A 63 2.76 2.46 -1.50
C VAL A 63 2.06 1.16 -1.91
N LEU A 64 1.99 0.16 -1.02
CA LEU A 64 1.25 -1.09 -1.30
C LEU A 64 -0.20 -0.83 -1.73
N SER A 65 -0.90 0.02 -0.99
CA SER A 65 -2.29 0.37 -1.31
C SER A 65 -2.41 1.06 -2.68
N GLN A 66 -1.46 1.91 -3.04
CA GLN A 66 -1.43 2.58 -4.33
C GLN A 66 -1.10 1.61 -5.46
N THR A 67 -0.10 0.74 -5.26
CA THR A 67 0.28 -0.32 -6.19
C THR A 67 -0.90 -1.24 -6.49
N ARG A 68 -1.63 -1.67 -5.46
CA ARG A 68 -2.87 -2.45 -5.60
C ARG A 68 -3.88 -1.75 -6.50
N VAL A 69 -4.19 -0.49 -6.21
CA VAL A 69 -5.16 0.29 -7.00
C VAL A 69 -4.70 0.47 -8.46
N SER A 70 -3.40 0.69 -8.68
CA SER A 70 -2.84 0.82 -10.02
C SER A 70 -2.93 -0.49 -10.80
N LEU A 71 -2.66 -1.64 -10.17
CA LEU A 71 -2.79 -2.96 -10.82
C LEU A 71 -4.24 -3.29 -11.18
N MET A 72 -5.19 -2.98 -10.28
CA MET A 72 -6.63 -3.15 -10.59
C MET A 72 -7.04 -2.33 -11.81
N LYS A 73 -6.66 -1.05 -11.84
CA LYS A 73 -6.93 -0.18 -12.99
C LYS A 73 -6.28 -0.72 -14.25
N LEU A 74 -5.04 -1.21 -14.16
CA LEU A 74 -4.35 -1.76 -15.31
C LEU A 74 -5.08 -2.99 -15.87
N SER A 75 -5.61 -3.85 -15.00
CA SER A 75 -6.45 -4.99 -15.38
C SER A 75 -7.71 -4.53 -16.10
N ASP A 76 -8.41 -3.55 -15.55
CA ASP A 76 -9.63 -2.99 -16.18
C ASP A 76 -9.34 -2.44 -17.58
N HIS A 77 -8.18 -1.78 -17.77
CA HIS A 77 -7.77 -1.29 -19.09
C HIS A 77 -7.46 -2.43 -20.06
N PHE A 78 -6.77 -3.49 -19.61
CA PHE A 78 -6.48 -4.65 -20.45
C PHE A 78 -7.75 -5.39 -20.86
N ASP A 79 -8.71 -5.56 -19.96
CA ASP A 79 -10.02 -6.12 -20.28
C ASP A 79 -10.77 -5.25 -21.30
N ALA A 80 -10.76 -3.93 -21.11
CA ALA A 80 -11.40 -3.00 -22.07
C ALA A 80 -10.75 -3.08 -23.46
N VAL A 81 -9.42 -3.16 -23.53
CA VAL A 81 -8.68 -3.34 -24.79
C VAL A 81 -9.01 -4.68 -25.44
N GLY A 82 -9.06 -5.76 -24.66
CA GLY A 82 -9.45 -7.09 -25.14
C GLY A 82 -10.85 -7.09 -25.76
N ASN A 83 -11.83 -6.49 -25.09
CA ASN A 83 -13.21 -6.37 -25.60
C ASN A 83 -13.30 -5.50 -26.87
N ALA A 84 -12.54 -4.41 -26.93
CA ALA A 84 -12.48 -3.54 -28.11
C ALA A 84 -11.89 -4.27 -29.33
N ILE A 85 -10.84 -5.06 -29.10
CA ILE A 85 -10.23 -5.93 -30.10
C ILE A 85 -11.27 -6.94 -30.62
N GLU A 86 -11.92 -7.70 -29.75
CA GLU A 86 -12.96 -8.67 -30.16
C GLU A 86 -14.07 -8.01 -31.00
N THR A 87 -14.50 -6.81 -30.60
CA THR A 87 -15.51 -6.03 -31.33
C THR A 87 -15.04 -5.64 -32.72
N LEU A 88 -13.81 -5.13 -32.85
CA LEU A 88 -13.22 -4.77 -34.15
C LEU A 88 -13.11 -5.99 -35.07
N PHE A 89 -12.67 -7.13 -34.53
CA PHE A 89 -12.57 -8.38 -35.28
C PHE A 89 -13.94 -8.89 -35.75
N ALA A 90 -14.99 -8.77 -34.91
CA ALA A 90 -16.35 -9.11 -35.32
C ALA A 90 -16.88 -8.20 -36.44
N GLN A 91 -16.59 -6.89 -36.38
CA GLN A 91 -16.96 -5.94 -37.44
C GLN A 91 -16.26 -6.25 -38.77
N LEU A 92 -14.97 -6.58 -38.73
CA LEU A 92 -14.22 -6.99 -39.92
C LEU A 92 -14.73 -8.33 -40.49
N ASP A 93 -15.06 -9.30 -39.64
CA ASP A 93 -15.69 -10.58 -40.07
C ASP A 93 -17.04 -10.32 -40.77
N GLY A 94 -17.84 -9.38 -40.23
CA GLY A 94 -19.08 -8.91 -40.83
C GLY A 94 -18.85 -8.27 -42.21
N LEU A 95 -17.94 -7.29 -42.31
CA LEU A 95 -17.60 -6.62 -43.56
C LEU A 95 -17.12 -7.61 -44.64
N LEU A 96 -16.24 -8.55 -44.29
CA LEU A 96 -15.74 -9.56 -45.23
C LEU A 96 -16.86 -10.51 -45.69
N SER A 97 -17.82 -10.80 -44.81
CA SER A 97 -19.00 -11.61 -45.16
C SER A 97 -19.93 -10.86 -46.11
N GLU A 98 -20.16 -9.57 -45.90
CA GLU A 98 -20.94 -8.72 -46.80
C GLU A 98 -20.26 -8.59 -48.17
N LEU A 99 -18.94 -8.41 -48.21
CA LEU A 99 -18.16 -8.41 -49.47
C LEU A 99 -18.26 -9.74 -50.22
N HIS A 100 -18.21 -10.86 -49.51
CA HIS A 100 -18.40 -12.18 -50.11
C HIS A 100 -19.81 -12.34 -50.71
N ASN A 101 -20.85 -11.94 -49.97
CA ASN A 101 -22.23 -12.00 -50.47
C ASN A 101 -22.44 -11.08 -51.67
N PHE A 102 -21.88 -9.87 -51.63
CA PHE A 102 -21.92 -8.94 -52.77
C PHE A 102 -21.28 -9.55 -54.00
N LYS A 103 -20.11 -10.20 -53.83
CA LYS A 103 -19.44 -10.93 -54.90
C LYS A 103 -20.31 -12.03 -55.49
N GLU A 104 -20.93 -12.86 -54.64
CA GLU A 104 -21.82 -13.95 -55.08
C GLU A 104 -23.01 -13.40 -55.89
N ILE A 105 -23.60 -12.28 -55.48
CA ILE A 105 -24.67 -11.60 -56.24
C ILE A 105 -24.14 -11.13 -57.61
N CYS A 106 -22.97 -10.49 -57.66
CA CYS A 106 -22.36 -10.02 -58.90
C CYS A 106 -21.96 -11.17 -59.84
N GLU A 107 -21.38 -12.26 -59.32
CA GLU A 107 -20.99 -13.44 -60.10
C GLU A 107 -22.22 -14.17 -60.65
N ASN A 108 -23.28 -14.36 -59.85
CA ASN A 108 -24.54 -14.93 -60.33
C ASN A 108 -25.18 -14.06 -61.43
N HIS A 109 -25.00 -12.74 -61.39
CA HIS A 109 -25.41 -11.83 -62.46
C HIS A 109 -24.52 -11.93 -63.72
N LEU A 110 -23.22 -12.20 -63.57
CA LEU A 110 -22.26 -12.33 -64.67
C LEU A 110 -22.30 -13.72 -65.33
N GLU A 111 -22.64 -14.79 -64.63
CA GLU A 111 -22.86 -16.10 -65.29
C GLU A 111 -24.00 -16.05 -66.32
N MET A 112 -24.91 -15.08 -66.20
CA MET A 112 -25.93 -14.77 -67.21
C MET A 112 -25.37 -13.99 -68.42
N ALA A 113 -24.18 -13.43 -68.30
CA ALA A 113 -23.49 -12.64 -69.32
C ALA A 113 -22.11 -13.26 -69.60
N THR A 114 -22.10 -14.29 -70.43
CA THR A 114 -20.90 -14.93 -71.01
C THR A 114 -19.75 -13.94 -71.22
N GLU A 115 -18.71 -14.01 -70.39
CA GLU A 115 -17.30 -13.87 -70.77
C GLU A 115 -16.38 -14.06 -69.55
N THR A 116 -15.32 -14.82 -69.77
CA THR A 116 -14.34 -15.30 -68.78
C THR A 116 -13.56 -14.15 -68.13
N PHE A 117 -13.90 -13.79 -66.89
CA PHE A 117 -13.12 -12.85 -66.09
C PHE A 117 -12.09 -13.58 -65.21
N SER A 118 -10.80 -13.26 -65.38
CA SER A 118 -9.69 -13.81 -64.57
C SER A 118 -9.50 -13.11 -63.21
N GLU A 119 -10.48 -12.35 -62.73
CA GLU A 119 -10.41 -11.59 -61.46
C GLU A 119 -10.67 -12.45 -60.20
N GLN A 120 -10.86 -13.76 -60.34
CA GLN A 120 -11.11 -14.67 -59.20
C GLN A 120 -10.00 -14.65 -58.12
N ALA A 121 -8.77 -14.26 -58.46
CA ALA A 121 -7.63 -14.31 -57.54
C ALA A 121 -7.76 -13.35 -56.34
N GLU A 122 -8.31 -12.15 -56.53
CA GLU A 122 -8.40 -11.16 -55.44
C GLU A 122 -9.41 -11.60 -54.36
N PHE A 123 -10.45 -12.34 -54.72
CA PHE A 123 -11.53 -12.71 -53.79
C PHE A 123 -11.31 -14.02 -53.04
N ILE A 124 -10.58 -15.00 -53.60
CA ILE A 124 -10.13 -16.19 -52.83
C ILE A 124 -9.31 -15.74 -51.60
N SER A 125 -8.65 -14.60 -51.71
CA SER A 125 -7.93 -13.98 -50.60
C SER A 125 -8.82 -13.59 -49.42
N ILE A 126 -10.11 -13.26 -49.64
CA ILE A 126 -11.04 -12.79 -48.59
C ILE A 126 -11.32 -13.88 -47.56
N ASN A 127 -11.64 -15.10 -47.98
CA ASN A 127 -11.88 -16.21 -47.04
C ASN A 127 -10.60 -16.59 -46.28
N SER A 128 -9.45 -16.58 -46.97
CA SER A 128 -8.14 -16.79 -46.33
C SER A 128 -7.84 -15.70 -45.29
N LEU A 129 -8.13 -14.44 -45.62
CA LEU A 129 -7.98 -13.30 -44.73
C LEU A 129 -8.90 -13.45 -43.51
N LYS A 130 -10.17 -13.83 -43.70
CA LYS A 130 -11.15 -14.06 -42.62
C LYS A 130 -10.66 -15.11 -41.62
N VAL A 131 -10.11 -16.22 -42.10
CA VAL A 131 -9.54 -17.28 -41.24
C VAL A 131 -8.33 -16.78 -40.47
N LYS A 132 -7.38 -16.10 -41.13
CA LYS A 132 -6.20 -15.52 -40.48
C LYS A 132 -6.58 -14.48 -39.43
N LEU A 133 -7.55 -13.64 -39.77
CA LEU A 133 -8.06 -12.56 -38.92
C LEU A 133 -8.66 -13.14 -37.63
N ARG A 134 -9.49 -14.19 -37.75
CA ARG A 134 -10.07 -14.89 -36.60
C ARG A 134 -9.02 -15.54 -35.70
N ALA A 135 -8.03 -16.20 -36.30
CA ALA A 135 -6.94 -16.81 -35.53
C ALA A 135 -6.13 -15.76 -34.75
N LEU A 136 -5.79 -14.64 -35.40
CA LEU A 136 -5.06 -13.54 -34.76
C LEU A 136 -5.86 -12.89 -33.63
N SER A 137 -7.17 -12.72 -33.81
CA SER A 137 -8.07 -12.25 -32.75
C SER A 137 -8.03 -13.16 -31.54
N GLN A 138 -8.18 -14.48 -31.75
CA GLN A 138 -8.22 -15.45 -30.66
C GLN A 138 -6.90 -15.51 -29.92
N GLU A 139 -5.77 -15.47 -30.64
CA GLU A 139 -4.44 -15.44 -30.05
C GLU A 139 -4.23 -14.17 -29.22
N LEU A 140 -4.58 -13.00 -29.77
CA LEU A 140 -4.40 -11.72 -29.09
C LEU A 140 -5.27 -11.61 -27.84
N THR A 141 -6.56 -11.93 -27.93
CA THR A 141 -7.45 -11.88 -26.76
C THR A 141 -7.04 -12.93 -25.70
N SER A 142 -6.66 -14.13 -26.13
CA SER A 142 -6.15 -15.16 -25.20
C SER A 142 -4.89 -14.69 -24.49
N SER A 143 -3.97 -14.05 -25.22
CA SER A 143 -2.74 -13.48 -24.66
C SER A 143 -3.04 -12.36 -23.65
N ILE A 144 -3.95 -11.43 -23.98
CA ILE A 144 -4.37 -10.37 -23.05
C ILE A 144 -4.98 -10.98 -21.78
N ARG A 145 -5.93 -11.91 -21.93
CA ARG A 145 -6.61 -12.53 -20.79
C ARG A 145 -5.64 -13.29 -19.89
N THR A 146 -4.71 -14.04 -20.47
CA THR A 146 -3.78 -14.90 -19.72
C THR A 146 -2.64 -14.09 -19.12
N ASN A 147 -1.94 -13.30 -19.94
CA ASN A 147 -0.70 -12.63 -19.54
C ASN A 147 -0.94 -11.28 -18.86
N CYS A 148 -2.00 -10.57 -19.23
CA CYS A 148 -2.28 -9.27 -18.63
C CYS A 148 -3.24 -9.44 -17.45
N CYS A 149 -4.46 -9.91 -17.70
CA CYS A 149 -5.50 -9.97 -16.67
C CYS A 149 -5.25 -11.09 -15.66
N GLY A 150 -4.82 -12.27 -16.12
CA GLY A 150 -4.56 -13.45 -15.26
C GLY A 150 -3.38 -13.24 -14.30
N ILE A 151 -2.25 -12.76 -14.81
CA ILE A 151 -1.08 -12.44 -13.97
C ILE A 151 -1.46 -11.37 -12.95
N GLN A 152 -2.15 -10.32 -13.37
CA GLN A 152 -2.59 -9.24 -12.48
C GLN A 152 -3.56 -9.73 -11.41
N SER A 153 -4.50 -10.62 -11.73
CA SER A 153 -5.45 -11.17 -10.75
C SER A 153 -4.73 -11.89 -9.62
N SER A 154 -3.79 -12.78 -9.94
CA SER A 154 -3.02 -13.51 -8.93
C SER A 154 -2.09 -12.59 -8.12
N SER A 155 -1.46 -11.60 -8.75
CA SER A 155 -0.64 -10.60 -8.06
C SER A 155 -1.47 -9.72 -7.12
N ILE A 156 -2.69 -9.33 -7.54
CA ILE A 156 -3.63 -8.56 -6.72
C ILE A 156 -4.07 -9.39 -5.51
N GLU A 157 -4.42 -10.66 -5.68
CA GLU A 157 -4.80 -11.54 -4.57
C GLU A 157 -3.67 -11.70 -3.55
N GLN A 158 -2.43 -11.86 -4.02
CA GLN A 158 -1.25 -11.95 -3.14
C GLN A 158 -1.00 -10.63 -2.39
N LEU A 159 -1.11 -9.50 -3.08
CA LEU A 159 -1.00 -8.17 -2.46
C LEU A 159 -2.10 -7.93 -1.42
N ASP A 160 -3.35 -8.31 -1.74
CA ASP A 160 -4.49 -8.12 -0.85
C ASP A 160 -4.36 -8.96 0.41
N LYS A 161 -3.99 -10.23 0.26
CA LYS A 161 -3.73 -11.11 1.39
C LYS A 161 -2.64 -10.55 2.29
N ALA A 162 -1.48 -10.19 1.72
CA ALA A 162 -0.37 -9.67 2.50
C ALA A 162 -0.72 -8.32 3.17
N TYR A 163 -1.40 -7.43 2.45
CA TYR A 163 -1.84 -6.14 2.99
C TYR A 163 -2.78 -6.33 4.19
N LEU A 164 -3.78 -7.19 4.07
CA LEU A 164 -4.76 -7.46 5.13
C LEU A 164 -4.10 -8.15 6.33
N ASP A 165 -3.28 -9.18 6.09
CA ASP A 165 -2.58 -9.92 7.14
C ASP A 165 -1.71 -8.98 7.97
N VAL A 166 -0.88 -8.17 7.31
CA VAL A 166 0.02 -7.20 7.94
C VAL A 166 -0.76 -6.11 8.67
N LYS A 167 -1.80 -5.55 8.05
CA LYS A 167 -2.61 -4.49 8.67
C LYS A 167 -3.30 -5.00 9.92
N CYS A 168 -3.85 -6.21 9.88
CA CYS A 168 -4.51 -6.85 11.02
C CYS A 168 -3.52 -7.12 12.16
N GLU A 169 -2.36 -7.69 11.84
CA GLU A 169 -1.31 -8.02 12.81
C GLU A 169 -0.81 -6.76 13.56
N VAL A 170 -0.45 -5.70 12.82
CA VAL A 170 0.03 -4.44 13.38
C VAL A 170 -1.07 -3.72 14.18
N SER A 171 -2.29 -3.65 13.66
CA SER A 171 -3.41 -3.00 14.37
C SER A 171 -3.72 -3.69 15.70
N ARG A 172 -3.64 -5.02 15.74
CA ARG A 172 -3.87 -5.81 16.95
C ARG A 172 -2.81 -5.55 18.02
N THR A 173 -1.53 -5.55 17.66
CA THR A 173 -0.44 -5.28 18.61
C THR A 173 -0.41 -3.81 19.04
N GLN A 174 -0.71 -2.87 18.15
CA GLN A 174 -0.87 -1.46 18.48
C GLN A 174 -2.00 -1.24 19.50
N THR A 175 -3.16 -1.85 19.26
CA THR A 175 -4.31 -1.74 20.18
C THR A 175 -3.96 -2.28 21.56
N ALA A 176 -3.26 -3.42 21.63
CA ALA A 176 -2.81 -3.97 22.90
C ALA A 176 -1.82 -3.03 23.62
N PHE A 177 -0.86 -2.47 22.89
CA PHE A 177 0.10 -1.50 23.42
C PHE A 177 -0.60 -0.26 23.96
N ASP A 178 -1.56 0.30 23.21
CA ASP A 178 -2.34 1.46 23.61
C ASP A 178 -3.17 1.22 24.87
N VAL A 179 -3.72 0.02 25.05
CA VAL A 179 -4.44 -0.35 26.28
C VAL A 179 -3.50 -0.31 27.47
N TRP A 180 -2.33 -0.96 27.37
CA TRP A 180 -1.34 -0.93 28.46
C TRP A 180 -0.81 0.47 28.74
N ARG A 181 -0.62 1.28 27.69
CA ARG A 181 -0.15 2.66 27.83
C ARG A 181 -1.17 3.48 28.62
N ARG A 182 -2.44 3.42 28.25
CA ARG A 182 -3.52 4.12 28.96
C ARG A 182 -3.64 3.64 30.42
N ASP A 183 -3.55 2.34 30.66
CA ASP A 183 -3.60 1.80 32.02
C ASP A 183 -2.44 2.30 32.89
N ALA A 184 -1.23 2.36 32.32
CA ALA A 184 -0.04 2.91 32.99
C ALA A 184 -0.20 4.40 33.29
N GLU A 185 -0.64 5.21 32.32
CA GLU A 185 -0.91 6.65 32.47
C GLU A 185 -1.98 6.92 33.56
N VAL A 186 -3.06 6.13 33.58
CA VAL A 186 -4.10 6.23 34.61
C VAL A 186 -3.54 5.87 35.99
N CYS A 187 -2.70 4.84 36.08
CA CYS A 187 -2.07 4.44 37.34
C CYS A 187 -1.06 5.49 37.84
N GLU A 188 -0.27 6.08 36.94
CA GLU A 188 0.66 7.17 37.25
C GLU A 188 -0.09 8.40 37.75
N SER A 189 -1.19 8.79 37.10
CA SER A 189 -2.04 9.90 37.55
C SER A 189 -2.62 9.64 38.95
N LYS A 190 -3.06 8.41 39.25
CA LYS A 190 -3.52 8.03 40.59
C LYS A 190 -2.39 8.12 41.61
N LEU A 191 -1.20 7.63 41.28
CA LEU A 191 -0.03 7.70 42.15
C LEU A 191 0.33 9.14 42.52
N LEU A 192 0.34 10.05 41.53
CA LEU A 192 0.59 11.48 41.75
C LEU A 192 -0.42 12.11 42.70
N LYS A 193 -1.72 11.79 42.53
CA LYS A 193 -2.79 12.28 43.41
C LYS A 193 -2.70 11.70 44.83
N SER A 194 -2.28 10.46 44.97
CA SER A 194 -2.15 9.78 46.26
C SER A 194 -0.99 10.35 47.09
N ARG A 195 0.11 10.76 46.45
CA ARG A 195 1.28 11.31 47.16
C ARG A 195 1.01 12.56 47.99
N SER A 196 -0.08 13.29 47.75
CA SER A 196 -0.43 14.51 48.49
C SER A 196 -1.29 14.31 49.75
N GLY A 197 -1.72 13.08 50.08
CA GLY A 197 -2.55 12.88 51.28
C GLY A 197 -3.00 11.46 51.61
N SER A 198 -2.54 10.43 50.89
CA SER A 198 -2.91 9.03 51.18
C SER A 198 -1.93 8.33 52.15
N SER A 199 -2.34 7.20 52.71
CA SER A 199 -1.48 6.39 53.57
C SER A 199 -0.27 5.85 52.81
N HIS A 200 0.85 5.65 53.50
CA HIS A 200 2.08 5.13 52.89
C HIS A 200 1.84 3.78 52.18
N ASP A 201 0.99 2.92 52.73
CA ASP A 201 0.66 1.61 52.15
C ASP A 201 -0.07 1.74 50.81
N GLN A 202 -1.02 2.69 50.68
CA GLN A 202 -1.71 2.93 49.41
C GLN A 202 -0.76 3.42 48.32
N VAL A 203 0.20 4.28 48.66
CA VAL A 203 1.23 4.73 47.72
C VAL A 203 2.08 3.54 47.28
N ARG A 204 2.53 2.68 48.20
CA ARG A 204 3.33 1.48 47.86
C ARG A 204 2.58 0.53 46.93
N GLU A 205 1.29 0.30 47.18
CA GLU A 205 0.46 -0.57 46.34
C GLU A 205 0.34 0.00 44.90
N LEU A 206 0.12 1.30 44.77
CA LEU A 206 0.07 1.97 43.47
C LEU A 206 1.42 1.96 42.75
N GLU A 207 2.54 2.12 43.46
CA GLU A 207 3.88 2.01 42.86
C GLU A 207 4.15 0.61 42.33
N PHE A 208 3.80 -0.42 43.11
CA PHE A 208 3.92 -1.82 42.67
C PHE A 208 3.06 -2.09 41.44
N LYS A 209 1.80 -1.62 41.45
CA LYS A 209 0.89 -1.75 40.31
C LYS A 209 1.43 -1.05 39.05
N LEU A 210 1.94 0.17 39.20
CA LEU A 210 2.53 0.93 38.09
C LEU A 210 3.73 0.20 37.50
N ARG A 211 4.65 -0.32 38.33
CA ARG A 211 5.80 -1.11 37.85
C ARG A 211 5.35 -2.30 37.00
N ARG A 212 4.38 -3.08 37.48
CA ARG A 212 3.85 -4.23 36.74
C ARG A 212 3.17 -3.83 35.42
N LEU A 213 2.50 -2.67 35.38
CA LEU A 213 1.93 -2.13 34.15
C LEU A 213 3.00 -1.69 33.16
N LEU A 214 4.08 -1.06 33.63
CA LEU A 214 5.21 -0.65 32.80
C LEU A 214 5.97 -1.84 32.23
N GLU A 215 6.15 -2.92 33.00
CA GLU A 215 6.73 -4.18 32.50
C GLU A 215 5.89 -4.75 31.34
N ARG A 216 4.57 -4.83 31.52
CA ARG A 216 3.65 -5.29 30.47
C ARG A 216 3.60 -4.36 29.26
N LEU A 217 3.69 -3.06 29.49
CA LEU A 217 3.75 -2.06 28.43
C LEU A 217 5.02 -2.25 27.60
N HIS A 218 6.16 -2.51 28.25
CA HIS A 218 7.42 -2.78 27.56
C HIS A 218 7.32 -4.05 26.71
N GLU A 219 6.86 -5.17 27.28
CA GLU A 219 6.63 -6.42 26.52
C GLU A 219 5.67 -6.22 25.34
N SER A 220 4.62 -5.41 25.52
CA SER A 220 3.68 -5.10 24.44
C SER A 220 4.29 -4.18 23.38
N GLY A 221 5.20 -3.29 23.78
CA GLY A 221 5.94 -2.41 22.88
C GLY A 221 6.90 -3.20 21.99
N ASP A 222 7.61 -4.19 22.57
CA ASP A 222 8.47 -5.10 21.81
C ASP A 222 7.67 -5.88 20.78
N LYS A 223 6.53 -6.46 21.17
CA LYS A 223 5.62 -7.16 20.24
C LYS A 223 5.09 -6.26 19.12
N TYR A 224 4.80 -4.99 19.43
CA TYR A 224 4.38 -4.02 18.42
C TYR A 224 5.52 -3.73 17.44
N HIS A 225 6.73 -3.51 17.95
CA HIS A 225 7.91 -3.27 17.13
C HIS A 225 8.26 -4.47 16.23
N GLU A 226 8.21 -5.68 16.78
CA GLU A 226 8.38 -6.93 16.04
C GLU A 226 7.31 -7.07 14.94
N ALA A 227 6.05 -6.72 15.23
CA ALA A 227 4.99 -6.74 14.23
C ALA A 227 5.25 -5.74 13.10
N LEU A 228 5.73 -4.53 13.39
CA LEU A 228 6.14 -3.55 12.38
C LEU A 228 7.30 -4.08 11.53
N GLN A 229 8.31 -4.67 12.16
CA GLN A 229 9.47 -5.21 11.44
C GLN A 229 9.10 -6.42 10.57
N GLY A 230 8.30 -7.35 11.11
CA GLY A 230 7.78 -8.51 10.39
C GLY A 230 6.91 -8.08 9.21
N SER A 231 6.06 -7.08 9.41
CA SER A 231 5.28 -6.41 8.37
C SER A 231 6.16 -5.85 7.24
N MET A 232 7.18 -5.07 7.61
CA MET A 232 8.11 -4.48 6.66
C MET A 232 8.83 -5.56 5.83
N ASN A 233 9.26 -6.65 6.46
CA ASN A 233 9.90 -7.76 5.77
C ASN A 233 8.95 -8.50 4.81
N LYS A 234 7.73 -8.82 5.26
CA LYS A 234 6.69 -9.49 4.44
C LYS A 234 6.35 -8.68 3.19
N THR A 235 6.37 -7.36 3.30
CA THR A 235 5.97 -6.45 2.23
C THR A 235 7.11 -6.02 1.30
N SER A 236 8.37 -6.06 1.75
CA SER A 236 9.53 -5.73 0.91
C SER A 236 9.55 -6.54 -0.38
N PHE A 237 9.37 -7.87 -0.29
CA PHE A 237 9.38 -8.75 -1.47
C PHE A 237 8.28 -8.38 -2.47
N LEU A 238 7.08 -8.05 -1.99
CA LEU A 238 5.96 -7.67 -2.85
C LEU A 238 6.18 -6.33 -3.54
N LEU A 239 6.86 -5.39 -2.88
CA LEU A 239 7.19 -4.10 -3.48
C LEU A 239 8.34 -4.21 -4.48
N GLU A 240 9.32 -5.09 -4.23
CA GLU A 240 10.44 -5.37 -5.15
C GLU A 240 9.98 -6.08 -6.44
N GLN A 241 8.92 -6.89 -6.37
CA GLN A 241 8.34 -7.54 -7.56
C GLN A 241 7.59 -6.55 -8.48
N VAL A 242 7.22 -5.38 -7.97
CA VAL A 242 6.43 -4.38 -8.72
C VAL A 242 7.25 -3.16 -9.14
N SER A 243 8.49 -3.01 -8.63
CA SER A 243 9.43 -1.95 -9.03
C SER A 243 10.20 -2.30 -10.30
#